data_AF-A0A7J9Z4T7-F1
#
_entry.id   AF-A0A7J9Z4T7-F1
#
_cell.length_a   1.000
_cell.length_b   1.000
_cell.length_c   1.000
_cell.angle_alpha   90.00
_cell.angle_beta   90.00
_cell.angle_gamma   90.00
#
_symmetry.space_group_name_H-M   'P 1'
#
loop_
_entity.id
_entity.type
_entity.pdbx_description
1 polymer ?
#
loop_
_entity_poly.entity_id
_entity_poly.type
_entity_poly.pdbx_seq_one_letter_code
_entity_poly.pdbx_strand_id
1 'polypeptide(L)'
;MWVWDGLDDELYQGLWREFASWVEWLEDAYGTWVELPPCWPLHEALREELRLFWYWHIELMTTEESPVTGIAWHNDLRQSTQAWRELASCEHAEQLRYHRQLAEQRRRRHEGFLEQAIATRNDAGRRHDGGEA
;
A
#
# COMPACT_ATOMS: atom_id res chain seq x y z
N MET A 1 13.77 -5.27 -1.14
CA MET A 1 12.49 -5.91 -1.53
C MET A 1 11.38 -5.15 -0.83
N TRP A 2 10.45 -4.55 -1.57
CA TRP A 2 9.42 -3.66 -1.01
C TRP A 2 8.13 -4.36 -0.60
N VAL A 3 7.98 -5.63 -0.98
CA VAL A 3 6.91 -6.54 -0.54
C VAL A 3 7.30 -7.15 0.79
N TRP A 4 6.48 -6.96 1.82
CA TRP A 4 6.73 -7.50 3.17
C TRP A 4 5.92 -8.76 3.48
N ASP A 5 5.13 -9.24 2.52
CA ASP A 5 4.31 -10.43 2.68
C ASP A 5 5.20 -11.68 2.80
N GLY A 6 4.95 -12.47 3.85
CA GLY A 6 5.68 -13.70 4.11
C GLY A 6 7.08 -13.52 4.72
N LEU A 7 7.43 -12.30 5.17
CA LEU A 7 8.62 -12.11 6.00
C LEU A 7 8.43 -12.77 7.37
N ASP A 8 9.54 -13.21 7.97
CA ASP A 8 9.52 -13.62 9.37
C ASP A 8 9.24 -12.42 10.29
N ASP A 9 8.73 -12.71 11.49
CA ASP A 9 8.27 -11.69 12.44
C ASP A 9 9.39 -10.75 12.89
N GLU A 10 10.63 -11.25 12.98
CA GLU A 10 11.78 -10.46 13.45
C GLU A 10 12.18 -9.43 12.39
N LEU A 11 12.33 -9.87 11.15
CA LEU A 11 12.64 -9.00 10.02
C LEU A 11 11.51 -8.01 9.75
N TYR A 12 10.25 -8.44 9.86
CA TYR A 12 9.09 -7.57 9.74
C TYR A 12 9.11 -6.45 10.77
N GLN A 13 9.41 -6.77 12.04
CA GLN A 13 9.55 -5.77 13.11
C GLN A 13 10.75 -4.84 12.89
N GLY A 14 11.87 -5.36 12.42
CA GLY A 14 13.06 -4.57 12.08
C GLY A 14 12.76 -3.51 11.03
N LEU A 15 12.19 -3.94 9.90
CA LEU A 15 11.79 -3.04 8.81
C LEU A 15 10.76 -2.00 9.27
N TRP A 16 9.82 -2.37 10.13
CA TRP A 16 8.87 -1.43 10.70
C TRP A 16 9.53 -0.34 11.54
N ARG A 17 10.56 -0.66 12.34
CA ARG A 17 11.29 0.34 13.13
C ARG A 17 12.07 1.30 12.23
N GLU A 18 12.79 0.76 11.25
CA GLU A 18 13.54 1.58 10.30
C GLU A 18 12.61 2.49 9.49
N PHE A 19 11.46 1.95 9.05
CA PHE A 19 10.47 2.70 8.33
C PHE A 19 9.86 3.81 9.20
N ALA A 20 9.50 3.52 10.46
CA ALA A 20 8.98 4.53 11.37
C ALA A 20 10.00 5.65 11.63
N SER A 21 11.27 5.31 11.86
CA SER A 21 12.34 6.30 12.02
C SER A 21 12.55 7.14 10.76
N TRP A 22 12.39 6.56 9.57
CA TRP A 22 12.43 7.34 8.33
C TRP A 22 11.22 8.28 8.19
N VAL A 23 10.02 7.85 8.60
CA VAL A 23 8.84 8.72 8.61
C VAL A 23 9.03 9.90 9.57
N GLU A 24 9.59 9.67 10.76
CA GLU A 24 9.96 10.75 11.70
C GLU A 24 10.94 11.74 11.04
N TRP A 25 12.00 11.22 10.41
CA TRP A 25 12.94 12.06 9.66
C TRP A 25 12.27 12.84 8.53
N LEU A 26 11.30 12.24 7.84
CA LEU A 26 10.57 12.88 6.75
C LEU A 26 9.77 14.08 7.27
N GLU A 27 9.08 13.92 8.39
CA GLU A 27 8.35 15.01 9.04
C GLU A 27 9.29 16.10 9.55
N ASP A 28 10.44 15.74 10.14
CA ASP A 28 11.42 16.72 10.61
C ASP A 28 12.07 17.50 9.46
N ALA A 29 12.49 16.81 8.39
CA ALA A 29 13.20 17.41 7.26
C ALA A 29 12.28 18.25 6.35
N TYR A 30 11.01 17.87 6.25
CA TYR A 30 10.05 18.47 5.31
C TYR A 30 8.79 19.02 5.98
N GLY A 31 8.76 19.21 7.30
CA GLY A 31 7.57 19.56 8.10
C GLY A 31 6.85 20.86 7.72
N THR A 32 7.42 21.69 6.84
CA THR A 32 6.68 22.82 6.23
C THR A 32 5.58 22.33 5.28
N TRP A 33 5.74 21.14 4.69
CA TRP A 33 4.84 20.61 3.67
C TRP A 33 4.44 19.14 3.85
N VAL A 34 5.20 18.35 4.60
CA VAL A 34 4.77 17.03 5.10
C VAL A 34 4.07 17.22 6.44
N GLU A 35 2.79 16.84 6.52
CA GLU A 35 2.02 16.79 7.76
C GLU A 35 1.23 15.48 7.73
N LEU A 36 1.67 14.51 8.54
CA LEU A 36 1.02 13.20 8.61
C LEU A 36 0.12 13.15 9.85
N PRO A 37 -1.02 12.44 9.78
CA PRO A 37 -1.79 12.20 10.98
C PRO A 37 -1.00 11.28 11.93
N PRO A 38 -1.12 11.43 13.26
CA PRO A 38 -0.54 10.49 14.23
C PRO A 38 -1.03 9.04 14.02
N CYS A 39 -2.20 8.89 13.37
CA CYS A 39 -2.80 7.61 13.01
C CYS A 39 -2.21 6.98 11.73
N TRP A 40 -1.19 7.57 11.08
CA TRP A 40 -0.68 7.15 9.77
C TRP A 40 -0.38 5.64 9.62
N PRO A 41 0.15 4.91 10.64
CA PRO A 41 0.45 3.48 10.46
C PRO A 41 -0.80 2.63 10.22
N LEU A 42 -1.98 3.14 10.60
CA LEU A 42 -3.27 2.48 10.46
C LEU A 42 -3.95 2.76 9.11
N HIS A 43 -3.46 3.75 8.37
CA HIS A 43 -3.94 4.10 7.04
C HIS A 43 -3.19 3.28 5.99
N GLU A 44 -3.81 2.19 5.52
CA GLU A 44 -3.17 1.27 4.57
C GLU A 44 -2.64 1.97 3.33
N ALA A 45 -3.45 2.82 2.67
CA ALA A 45 -3.03 3.55 1.47
C ALA A 45 -1.86 4.51 1.74
N LEU A 46 -1.93 5.29 2.82
CA LEU A 46 -0.86 6.20 3.21
C LEU A 46 0.43 5.44 3.54
N ARG A 47 0.32 4.32 4.28
CA ARG A 47 1.44 3.45 4.62
C ARG A 47 2.11 2.86 3.38
N GLU A 48 1.33 2.42 2.40
CA GLU A 48 1.84 1.92 1.11
C GLU A 48 2.63 3.01 0.37
N GLU A 49 2.06 4.21 0.24
CA GLU A 49 2.73 5.34 -0.43
C GLU A 49 4.02 5.75 0.28
N LEU A 50 3.97 5.92 1.61
CA LEU A 50 5.16 6.24 2.41
C LEU A 50 6.24 5.17 2.24
N ARG A 51 5.87 3.89 2.16
CA ARG A 51 6.82 2.80 1.94
C ARG A 51 7.48 2.91 0.55
N LEU A 52 6.74 3.26 -0.49
CA LEU A 52 7.31 3.49 -1.83
C LEU A 52 8.33 4.64 -1.80
N PHE A 53 7.98 5.77 -1.18
CA PHE A 53 8.91 6.89 -1.03
C PHE A 53 10.13 6.53 -0.19
N TRP A 54 9.96 5.69 0.84
CA TRP A 54 11.06 5.21 1.67
C TRP A 54 12.05 4.37 0.86
N TYR A 55 11.57 3.39 0.09
CA TYR A 55 12.46 2.58 -0.75
C TYR A 55 13.14 3.39 -1.84
N TRP A 56 12.43 4.31 -2.49
CA TRP A 56 13.04 5.20 -3.47
C TRP A 56 14.11 6.11 -2.82
N HIS A 57 13.87 6.58 -1.60
CA HIS A 57 14.88 7.32 -0.83
C HIS A 57 16.10 6.45 -0.51
N ILE A 58 15.91 5.21 -0.08
CA ILE A 58 17.03 4.27 0.15
C ILE A 58 17.85 4.10 -1.14
N GLU A 59 17.20 3.89 -2.27
CA GLU A 59 17.86 3.76 -3.57
C GLU A 59 18.70 5.01 -3.88
N LEU A 60 18.08 6.20 -3.85
CA LEU A 60 18.78 7.48 -4.06
C LEU A 60 20.02 7.68 -3.16
N MET A 61 19.98 7.17 -1.93
CA MET A 61 21.08 7.32 -0.97
C MET A 61 22.14 6.23 -1.05
N THR A 62 21.87 5.12 -1.73
CA THR A 62 22.76 3.95 -1.79
C THR A 62 23.33 3.68 -3.18
N THR A 63 22.75 4.26 -4.23
CA THR A 63 23.25 4.17 -5.60
C THR A 63 23.76 5.53 -6.09
N GLU A 64 24.66 5.53 -7.08
CA GLU A 64 25.12 6.76 -7.75
C GLU A 64 24.07 7.24 -8.75
N GLU A 65 22.88 7.58 -8.26
CA GLU A 65 21.80 8.12 -9.10
C GLU A 65 22.14 9.50 -9.67
N SER A 66 21.55 9.78 -10.83
CA SER A 66 21.59 11.13 -11.40
C SER A 66 20.90 12.12 -10.45
N PRO A 67 21.41 13.37 -10.32
CA PRO A 67 20.70 14.45 -9.62
C PRO A 67 19.26 14.67 -10.11
N VAL A 68 18.96 14.32 -11.37
CA VAL A 68 17.60 14.38 -11.93
C VAL A 68 16.64 13.46 -11.20
N THR A 69 17.07 12.25 -10.83
CA THR A 69 16.26 11.28 -10.08
C THR A 69 15.94 11.83 -8.68
N GLY A 70 16.91 12.45 -8.01
CA GLY A 70 16.69 13.10 -6.72
C GLY A 70 15.68 14.24 -6.80
N ILE A 71 15.78 15.09 -7.82
CA ILE A 71 14.80 16.17 -8.06
C ILE A 71 13.39 15.60 -8.31
N ALA A 72 13.27 14.52 -9.08
CA ALA A 72 12.00 13.85 -9.33
C ALA A 72 11.36 13.37 -8.03
N TRP A 73 12.12 12.71 -7.15
CA TRP A 73 11.64 12.28 -5.84
C TRP A 73 11.10 13.43 -5.00
N HIS A 74 11.79 14.57 -4.94
CA HIS A 74 11.31 15.74 -4.21
C HIS A 74 10.00 16.32 -4.79
N ASN A 75 9.86 16.32 -6.11
CA ASN A 75 8.66 16.83 -6.78
C ASN A 75 7.46 15.92 -6.51
N ASP A 76 7.64 14.61 -6.63
CA ASP A 76 6.58 13.62 -6.40
C ASP A 76 6.16 13.61 -4.93
N LEU A 77 7.13 13.70 -4.00
CA LEU A 77 6.84 13.84 -2.58
C LEU A 77 5.97 15.09 -2.34
N ARG A 78 6.31 16.22 -2.99
CA ARG A 78 5.55 17.48 -2.83
C ARG A 78 4.14 17.38 -3.36
N GLN A 79 3.92 16.59 -4.41
CA GLN A 79 2.59 16.35 -4.92
C GLN A 79 1.79 15.44 -3.96
N SER A 80 2.37 14.31 -3.52
CA SER A 80 1.68 13.34 -2.67
C SER A 80 1.30 13.90 -1.30
N THR A 81 2.16 14.73 -0.70
CA THR A 81 1.88 15.39 0.60
C THR A 81 0.62 16.25 0.60
N GLN A 82 0.21 16.78 -0.56
CA GLN A 82 -1.06 17.50 -0.67
C GLN A 82 -2.25 16.57 -0.40
N ALA A 83 -2.22 15.34 -0.92
CA ALA A 83 -3.25 14.34 -0.66
C ALA A 83 -3.19 13.81 0.79
N TRP A 84 -1.99 13.67 1.36
CA TRP A 84 -1.83 13.18 2.73
C TRP A 84 -2.43 14.14 3.77
N ARG A 85 -2.37 15.45 3.52
CA ARG A 85 -3.00 16.46 4.38
C ARG A 85 -4.51 16.28 4.51
N GLU A 86 -5.19 15.76 3.51
CA GLU A 86 -6.62 15.45 3.60
C GLU A 86 -6.90 14.35 4.63
N LEU A 87 -5.88 13.53 4.96
CA LEU A 87 -5.94 12.50 6.00
C LEU A 87 -5.49 13.02 7.37
N ALA A 88 -4.86 14.19 7.45
CA ALA A 88 -4.36 14.76 8.71
C ALA A 88 -5.49 15.01 9.73
N SER A 89 -6.71 15.28 9.25
CA SER A 89 -7.93 15.45 10.07
C SER A 89 -8.68 14.13 10.36
N CYS A 90 -7.99 12.99 10.27
CA CYS A 90 -8.45 11.65 10.65
C CYS A 90 -8.99 11.61 12.11
N GLU A 91 -10.27 11.24 12.30
CA GLU A 91 -10.88 10.95 13.62
C GLU A 91 -11.26 9.45 13.75
N HIS A 92 -10.37 8.52 13.36
CA HIS A 92 -10.83 7.21 12.91
C HIS A 92 -10.44 6.01 13.79
N ALA A 93 -11.10 5.81 14.93
CA ALA A 93 -11.26 4.45 15.48
C ALA A 93 -12.49 3.72 14.89
N GLU A 94 -13.47 4.46 14.37
CA GLU A 94 -14.77 3.94 13.95
C GLU A 94 -14.92 3.87 12.40
N GLN A 95 -14.49 4.91 11.67
CA GLN A 95 -14.50 4.92 10.20
C GLN A 95 -13.56 3.87 9.57
N LEU A 96 -12.40 3.56 10.19
CA LEU A 96 -11.54 2.47 9.72
C LEU A 96 -12.24 1.11 9.79
N ARG A 97 -13.10 0.86 10.78
CA ARG A 97 -13.87 -0.39 10.86
C ARG A 97 -14.87 -0.48 9.71
N TYR A 98 -15.57 0.62 9.42
CA TYR A 98 -16.52 0.68 8.31
C TYR A 98 -15.85 0.47 6.94
N HIS A 99 -14.71 1.13 6.70
CA HIS A 99 -13.96 0.94 5.45
C HIS A 99 -13.40 -0.48 5.30
N ARG A 100 -12.88 -1.08 6.39
CA ARG A 100 -12.47 -2.49 6.38
C ARG A 100 -13.64 -3.43 6.08
N GLN A 101 -14.81 -3.20 6.68
CA GLN A 101 -16.02 -3.98 6.39
C GLN A 101 -16.46 -3.86 4.92
N LEU A 102 -16.39 -2.66 4.33
CA LEU A 102 -16.67 -2.46 2.90
C LEU A 102 -15.63 -3.14 1.99
N ALA A 103 -14.35 -3.10 2.34
CA ALA A 103 -13.30 -3.80 1.60
C ALA A 103 -13.49 -5.33 1.66
N GLU A 104 -13.79 -5.87 2.83
CA GLU A 104 -14.13 -7.28 3.05
C GLU A 104 -15.34 -7.72 2.21
N GLN A 105 -16.42 -6.92 2.20
CA GLN A 105 -17.59 -7.18 1.36
C GLN A 105 -17.25 -7.18 -0.12
N ARG A 106 -16.41 -6.24 -0.58
CA ARG A 106 -15.94 -6.20 -1.97
C ARG A 106 -15.11 -7.42 -2.34
N ARG A 107 -14.21 -7.87 -1.45
CA ARG A 107 -13.40 -9.08 -1.62
C ARG A 107 -14.28 -10.34 -1.73
N ARG A 108 -15.24 -10.54 -0.83
CA ARG A 108 -16.17 -11.68 -0.91
C ARG A 108 -16.99 -11.69 -2.20
N ARG A 109 -17.43 -10.52 -2.65
CA ARG A 109 -18.14 -10.41 -3.94
C ARG A 109 -17.23 -10.79 -5.10
N HIS A 110 -15.98 -10.35 -5.07
CA HIS A 110 -14.97 -10.72 -6.08
C HIS A 110 -14.70 -12.23 -6.09
N GLU A 111 -14.50 -12.84 -4.92
CA GLU A 111 -14.32 -14.30 -4.79
C GLU A 111 -15.50 -15.08 -5.36
N GLY A 112 -16.74 -14.67 -5.03
CA GLY A 112 -17.94 -15.28 -5.59
C GLY A 112 -18.03 -15.17 -7.13
N PHE A 113 -17.56 -14.07 -7.71
CA PHE A 113 -17.48 -13.94 -9.18
C PHE A 113 -16.42 -14.86 -9.78
N LEU A 114 -15.26 -15.01 -9.13
CA LEU A 114 -14.21 -15.93 -9.58
C LEU A 114 -14.68 -17.39 -9.53
N GLU A 115 -15.33 -17.80 -8.44
CA GLU A 115 -15.91 -19.14 -8.29
C GLU A 115 -16.94 -19.44 -9.39
N GLN A 116 -17.85 -18.49 -9.66
CA GLN A 116 -18.84 -18.62 -10.74
C GLN A 116 -18.19 -18.73 -12.12
N ALA A 117 -17.16 -17.93 -12.39
CA ALA A 117 -16.43 -17.99 -13.66
C ALA A 117 -15.73 -19.35 -13.85
N ILE A 118 -15.07 -19.87 -12.81
CA ILE A 118 -14.41 -21.17 -12.82
C ILE A 118 -15.43 -22.31 -13.02
N ALA A 119 -16.53 -22.30 -12.28
CA ALA A 119 -17.58 -23.30 -12.39
C ALA A 119 -18.22 -23.32 -13.80
N THR A 120 -18.53 -22.15 -14.36
CA THR A 120 -19.10 -22.01 -15.70
C THR A 120 -18.18 -22.61 -16.76
N ARG A 121 -16.87 -22.35 -16.66
CA ARG A 121 -15.86 -22.91 -17.56
C ARG A 121 -15.78 -24.45 -17.46
N ASN A 122 -15.80 -24.99 -16.25
CA ASN A 122 -15.74 -26.44 -16.01
C ASN A 122 -16.99 -27.18 -16.52
N ASP A 123 -18.16 -26.55 -16.42
CA ASP A 123 -19.42 -27.10 -16.94
C ASP A 123 -19.51 -27.04 -18.47
N ALA A 124 -18.95 -26.00 -19.09
CA ALA A 124 -18.84 -25.92 -20.55
C ALA A 124 -17.91 -27.01 -21.11
N GLY A 125 -16.80 -27.32 -20.43
CA GLY A 125 -15.92 -28.44 -20.77
C GLY A 125 -16.60 -29.81 -20.65
N ARG A 126 -17.31 -30.06 -19.54
CA ARG A 126 -18.02 -31.34 -19.32
C ARG A 126 -19.14 -31.62 -20.33
N ARG A 127 -19.80 -30.59 -20.86
CA ARG A 127 -20.83 -30.77 -21.91
C ARG A 127 -20.23 -31.11 -23.28
N HIS A 128 -18.97 -30.75 -23.52
CA HIS A 128 -18.30 -31.02 -24.78
C HIS A 128 -17.80 -32.47 -24.87
N ASP A 129 -17.44 -33.07 -23.73
CA ASP A 129 -16.93 -34.45 -23.63
C ASP A 129 -18.02 -35.53 -23.52
N GLY A 130 -19.28 -35.16 -23.24
CA GLY A 130 -20.41 -36.09 -23.10
C GLY A 130 -21.26 -36.31 -24.36
N GLY A 131 -20.80 -35.81 -25.53
CA GLY A 131 -21.56 -35.78 -26.79
C GLY A 131 -21.24 -36.90 -27.80
N GLU A 132 -20.41 -37.87 -27.46
CA GLU A 132 -20.17 -39.07 -28.29
C GLU A 132 -20.70 -40.32 -27.58
N ALA A 133 -21.95 -40.69 -27.89
CA ALA A 133 -22.50 -42.04 -27.68
C ALA A 133 -23.59 -42.30 -28.73
#